data_AF-A0AAU6WTX7-F1
#
_entry.id   AF-A0AAU6WTX7-F1
#
_cell.length_a   1.000
_cell.length_b   1.000
_cell.length_c   1.000
_cell.angle_alpha   90.00
_cell.angle_beta   90.00
_cell.angle_gamma   90.00
#
_symmetry.space_group_name_H-M   'P 1'
#
loop_
_entity.id
_entity.type
_entity.pdbx_description
1 polymer ?
#
loop_
_entity_poly.entity_id
_entity_poly.type
_entity_poly.pdbx_seq_one_letter_code
_entity_poly.pdbx_strand_id
1 'polypeptide(L)'
;MRIKKKTITQTDWSGKWIYEKKSEDADVPEEQFTLTIVQEGNLIKAQYCAIANSGGKIDCESTKEYNVSGEVRDRKITGEFFSFFDSSGKKEDLKLLLLITMRSNGK
;
A
#
# COMPACT_ATOMS: atom_id res chain seq x y z
N MET A 1 -33.92 22.55 -12.90
CA MET A 1 -33.46 21.20 -12.52
C MET A 1 -32.07 21.33 -11.87
N ARG A 2 -31.96 21.26 -10.53
CA ARG A 2 -30.67 21.33 -9.83
C ARG A 2 -29.99 19.97 -9.91
N ILE A 3 -28.89 19.87 -10.66
CA ILE A 3 -28.03 18.68 -10.63
C ILE A 3 -27.40 18.64 -9.22
N LYS A 4 -27.87 17.72 -8.37
CA LYS A 4 -27.15 17.41 -7.14
C LYS A 4 -25.82 16.79 -7.57
N LYS A 5 -24.72 17.54 -7.45
CA LYS A 5 -23.37 16.96 -7.51
C LYS A 5 -23.35 15.84 -6.48
N LYS A 6 -23.29 14.59 -6.95
CA LYS A 6 -23.07 13.43 -6.10
C LYS A 6 -21.65 13.60 -5.58
N THR A 7 -21.50 14.11 -4.36
CA THR A 7 -20.23 14.09 -3.64
C THR A 7 -19.88 12.63 -3.48
N ILE A 8 -18.98 12.13 -4.33
CA ILE A 8 -18.34 10.84 -4.09
C ILE A 8 -17.53 11.10 -2.83
N THR A 9 -17.97 10.58 -1.69
CA THR A 9 -17.14 10.47 -0.51
C THR A 9 -15.94 9.67 -0.94
N GLN A 10 -14.83 10.37 -1.18
CA GLN A 10 -13.58 9.75 -1.53
C GLN A 10 -13.26 8.74 -0.43
N THR A 11 -13.11 7.48 -0.81
CA THR A 11 -12.69 6.44 0.13
C THR A 11 -11.38 6.88 0.74
N ASP A 12 -11.32 6.91 2.07
CA ASP A 12 -10.08 7.08 2.81
C ASP A 12 -9.35 5.74 2.84
N TRP A 13 -8.18 5.71 2.23
CA TRP A 13 -7.31 4.53 2.11
C TRP A 13 -6.19 4.55 3.16
N SER A 14 -6.17 5.55 4.03
CA SER A 14 -5.19 5.66 5.12
C SER A 14 -5.25 4.44 6.03
N GLY A 15 -4.09 3.96 6.45
CA GLY A 15 -3.98 2.81 7.35
C GLY A 15 -2.82 1.90 7.03
N LYS A 16 -2.71 0.82 7.81
CA LYS A 16 -1.71 -0.23 7.64
C LYS A 16 -2.33 -1.42 6.93
N TRP A 17 -1.77 -1.76 5.79
CA TRP A 17 -2.14 -2.91 4.99
C TRP A 17 -1.05 -3.97 5.12
N ILE A 18 -1.45 -5.22 5.35
CA ILE A 18 -0.53 -6.32 5.58
C ILE A 18 -0.99 -7.50 4.73
N TYR A 19 -0.09 -7.98 3.87
CA TYR A 19 -0.13 -9.30 3.28
C TYR A 19 1.00 -10.11 3.91
N GLU A 20 0.69 -11.33 4.31
CA GLU A 20 1.65 -12.25 4.90
C GLU A 20 1.35 -13.67 4.42
N LYS A 21 2.38 -14.36 3.95
CA LYS A 21 2.39 -15.78 3.65
C LYS A 21 3.45 -16.42 4.54
N LYS A 22 3.00 -17.27 5.45
CA LYS A 22 3.83 -17.86 6.50
C LYS A 22 3.39 -19.29 6.78
N SER A 23 4.35 -20.21 6.89
CA SER A 23 4.10 -21.58 7.37
C SER A 23 3.88 -21.58 8.89
N GLU A 24 3.06 -22.51 9.41
CA GLU A 24 2.64 -22.53 10.83
C GLU A 24 3.80 -22.39 11.84
N ASP A 25 4.96 -22.99 11.55
CA ASP A 25 6.10 -23.03 12.46
C ASP A 25 7.28 -22.14 12.04
N ALA A 26 7.14 -21.31 11.02
CA ALA A 26 8.23 -20.45 10.58
C ALA A 26 8.40 -19.25 11.53
N ASP A 27 9.62 -18.82 11.85
CA ASP A 27 9.84 -17.56 12.57
C ASP A 27 9.69 -16.35 11.64
N VAL A 28 10.19 -16.49 10.40
CA VAL A 28 10.17 -15.46 9.36
C VAL A 28 9.16 -15.84 8.27
N PRO A 29 8.25 -14.94 7.86
CA PRO A 29 7.34 -15.19 6.75
C PRO A 29 8.08 -15.51 5.44
N GLU A 30 7.53 -16.43 4.65
CA GLU A 30 8.03 -16.72 3.30
C GLU A 30 7.93 -15.45 2.43
N GLU A 31 6.79 -14.77 2.53
CA GLU A 31 6.51 -13.48 1.91
C GLU A 31 5.78 -12.58 2.90
N GLN A 32 6.16 -11.32 2.97
CA GLN A 32 5.41 -10.29 3.69
C GLN A 32 5.45 -9.01 2.88
N PHE A 33 4.30 -8.34 2.76
CA PHE A 33 4.22 -6.99 2.22
C PHE A 33 3.41 -6.13 3.16
N THR A 34 4.03 -5.08 3.67
CA THR A 34 3.37 -4.06 4.48
C THR A 34 3.35 -2.75 3.72
N LEU A 35 2.22 -2.05 3.79
CA LEU A 35 2.07 -0.72 3.20
C LEU A 35 1.32 0.18 4.19
N THR A 36 1.97 1.23 4.65
CA THR A 36 1.37 2.21 5.55
C THR A 36 1.03 3.46 4.76
N ILE A 37 -0.25 3.69 4.50
CA ILE A 37 -0.75 4.80 3.68
C ILE A 37 -1.17 5.96 4.57
N VAL A 38 -0.75 7.17 4.19
CA VAL A 38 -1.29 8.44 4.66
C VAL A 38 -1.89 9.15 3.44
N GLN A 39 -3.19 9.44 3.49
CA GLN A 39 -3.90 10.11 2.41
C GLN A 39 -4.26 11.55 2.77
N GLU A 40 -4.05 12.47 1.83
CA GLU A 40 -4.43 13.88 1.91
C GLU A 40 -5.21 14.23 0.64
N GLY A 41 -6.55 14.21 0.73
CA GLY A 41 -7.41 14.38 -0.44
C GLY A 41 -7.28 13.20 -1.41
N ASN A 42 -6.82 13.45 -2.63
CA ASN A 42 -6.52 12.42 -3.65
C ASN A 42 -5.06 11.99 -3.67
N LEU A 43 -4.18 12.67 -2.95
CA LEU A 43 -2.77 12.30 -2.90
C LEU A 43 -2.51 11.32 -1.76
N ILE A 44 -1.59 10.39 -1.99
CA ILE A 44 -1.09 9.49 -0.96
C ILE A 44 0.43 9.58 -0.87
N LYS A 45 0.91 9.41 0.36
CA LYS A 45 2.28 9.04 0.65
C LYS A 45 2.24 7.75 1.46
N ALA A 46 3.12 6.81 1.17
CA ALA A 46 3.17 5.56 1.89
C ALA A 46 4.59 5.07 2.07
N GLN A 47 4.77 4.23 3.08
CA GLN A 47 5.99 3.47 3.30
C GLN A 47 5.64 2.01 3.12
N TYR A 48 6.37 1.31 2.25
CA TYR A 48 6.29 -0.14 2.17
C TYR A 48 7.47 -0.81 2.86
N CYS A 49 7.24 -2.05 3.29
CA CYS A 49 8.31 -2.96 3.68
C CYS A 49 7.95 -4.35 3.14
N ALA A 50 8.90 -4.96 2.43
CA ALA A 50 8.72 -6.25 1.76
C ALA A 50 9.75 -7.26 2.25
N ILE A 51 9.29 -8.46 2.60
CA ILE A 51 10.11 -9.63 2.92
C ILE A 51 9.80 -10.70 1.89
N ALA A 52 10.83 -11.31 1.32
CA ALA A 52 10.71 -12.43 0.40
C ALA A 52 11.79 -13.48 0.68
N ASN A 53 11.56 -14.70 0.20
CA ASN A 53 12.46 -15.84 0.37
C ASN A 53 12.80 -16.09 1.84
N SER A 54 11.80 -16.04 2.72
CA SER A 54 11.97 -16.29 4.16
C SER A 54 13.04 -15.40 4.81
N GLY A 55 13.09 -14.12 4.42
CA GLY A 55 14.10 -13.16 4.90
C GLY A 55 15.37 -13.10 4.05
N GLY A 56 15.50 -13.91 3.01
CA GLY A 56 16.61 -13.82 2.06
C GLY A 56 16.62 -12.51 1.25
N LYS A 57 15.48 -11.80 1.18
CA LYS A 57 15.36 -10.44 0.68
C LYS A 57 14.43 -9.62 1.58
N ILE A 58 14.96 -8.57 2.20
CA ILE A 58 14.24 -7.64 3.10
C ILE A 58 14.41 -6.19 2.60
N ASP A 59 13.37 -5.65 1.98
CA ASP A 59 13.30 -4.26 1.53
C ASP A 59 12.47 -3.45 2.51
N CYS A 60 13.09 -3.07 3.63
CA CYS A 60 12.42 -2.41 4.73
C CYS A 60 13.30 -1.31 5.30
N GLU A 61 12.72 -0.15 5.55
CA GLU A 61 13.36 0.93 6.30
C GLU A 61 12.82 0.97 7.73
N SER A 62 13.73 1.07 8.69
CA SER A 62 13.43 1.12 10.13
C SER A 62 12.92 2.49 10.57
N THR A 63 13.34 3.53 9.86
CA THR A 63 12.91 4.92 10.07
C THR A 63 11.67 5.23 9.23
N LYS A 64 10.97 6.30 9.60
CA LYS A 64 9.77 6.72 8.86
C LYS A 64 10.19 7.42 7.57
N GLU A 65 10.15 6.70 6.46
CA GLU A 65 10.51 7.21 5.14
C GLU A 65 9.46 6.80 4.12
N TYR A 66 8.83 7.79 3.48
CA TYR A 66 7.80 7.53 2.48
C TYR A 66 8.45 7.22 1.14
N ASN A 67 8.51 5.94 0.80
CA ASN A 67 9.06 5.44 -0.45
C ASN A 67 8.00 5.13 -1.53
N VAL A 68 6.76 5.56 -1.29
CA VAL A 68 5.65 5.49 -2.24
C VAL A 68 4.94 6.84 -2.26
N SER A 69 4.63 7.31 -3.46
CA SER A 69 3.77 8.48 -3.68
C SER A 69 2.80 8.19 -4.80
N GLY A 70 1.59 8.75 -4.76
CA GLY A 70 0.62 8.52 -5.82
C GLY A 70 -0.69 9.25 -5.65
N GLU A 71 -1.61 8.98 -6.57
CA GLU A 71 -2.93 9.55 -6.61
C GLU A 71 -4.00 8.45 -6.60
N VAL A 72 -5.03 8.65 -5.77
CA VAL A 72 -6.25 7.84 -5.74
C VAL A 72 -7.21 8.32 -6.82
N ARG A 73 -7.46 7.47 -7.81
CA ARG A 73 -8.47 7.70 -8.85
C ARG A 73 -9.20 6.41 -9.17
N ASP A 74 -10.53 6.46 -9.19
CA ASP A 74 -11.40 5.31 -9.55
C ASP A 74 -11.08 4.00 -8.79
N ARG A 75 -10.79 4.12 -7.48
CA ARG A 75 -10.38 3.02 -6.58
C ARG A 75 -9.03 2.38 -6.92
N LYS A 76 -8.16 3.11 -7.60
CA LYS A 76 -6.80 2.71 -7.90
C LYS A 76 -5.86 3.76 -7.35
N ILE A 77 -4.70 3.32 -6.89
CA ILE A 77 -3.57 4.20 -6.63
C ILE A 77 -2.62 4.04 -7.82
N THR A 78 -2.32 5.15 -8.48
CA THR A 78 -1.28 5.21 -9.52
C THR A 78 -0.21 6.17 -9.03
N GLY A 79 1.06 5.81 -9.17
CA GLY A 79 2.13 6.62 -8.64
C GLY A 79 3.49 6.00 -8.88
N GLU A 80 4.42 6.31 -8.01
CA GLU A 80 5.81 5.90 -8.09
C GLU A 80 6.25 5.33 -6.74
N PHE A 81 7.19 4.39 -6.78
CA PHE A 81 7.88 3.90 -5.59
C PHE A 81 9.39 3.84 -5.81
N PHE A 82 10.15 3.78 -4.73
CA PHE A 82 11.57 3.40 -4.80
C PHE A 82 11.88 2.34 -3.75
N SER A 83 12.88 1.51 -4.05
CA SER A 83 13.36 0.45 -3.17
C SER A 83 14.44 0.97 -2.23
N PHE A 84 14.43 0.53 -0.98
CA PHE A 84 15.53 0.82 -0.04
C PHE A 84 16.77 -0.05 -0.33
N PHE A 85 16.61 -1.15 -1.06
CA PHE A 85 17.73 -1.95 -1.54
C PHE A 85 18.56 -1.26 -2.61
N ASP A 86 17.92 -0.43 -3.44
CA ASP A 86 18.59 0.19 -4.57
C ASP A 86 19.07 1.59 -4.18
N SER A 87 20.37 1.70 -3.90
CA SER A 87 21.04 2.98 -3.63
C SER A 87 21.04 3.94 -4.83
N SER A 88 20.53 3.53 -5.99
CA SER A 88 20.40 4.39 -7.17
C SER A 88 19.37 5.49 -7.00
N GLY A 89 18.44 5.38 -6.04
CA GLY A 89 17.36 6.34 -5.83
C GLY A 89 16.38 6.43 -7.00
N LYS A 90 16.42 5.45 -7.92
CA LYS A 90 15.50 5.39 -9.05
C LYS A 90 14.09 5.12 -8.56
N LYS A 91 13.16 5.91 -9.09
CA LYS A 91 11.74 5.71 -8.89
C LYS A 91 11.20 4.88 -10.04
N GLU A 92 10.36 3.92 -9.70
CA GLU A 92 9.70 3.01 -10.62
C GLU A 92 8.19 3.23 -10.55
N ASP A 93 7.51 3.00 -11.68
CA ASP A 93 6.06 3.15 -11.77
C ASP A 93 5.35 2.11 -10.89
N LEU A 94 4.39 2.57 -10.09
CA LEU A 94 3.54 1.77 -9.23
C LEU A 94 2.07 1.86 -9.67
N LYS A 95 1.42 0.70 -9.72
CA LYS A 95 -0.03 0.64 -9.81
C LYS A 95 -0.60 -0.34 -8.80
N LEU A 96 -1.31 0.19 -7.81
CA LEU A 96 -2.01 -0.62 -6.82
C LEU A 96 -3.51 -0.60 -7.12
N LEU A 97 -4.07 -1.79 -7.32
CA LEU A 97 -5.51 -2.01 -7.33
C LEU A 97 -5.89 -2.57 -5.96
N LEU A 98 -6.56 -1.76 -5.14
CA LEU A 98 -7.05 -2.24 -3.86
C LEU A 98 -8.49 -2.75 -4.02
N LEU A 99 -8.67 -4.05 -3.84
CA LEU A 99 -9.96 -4.70 -3.87
C LEU A 99 -10.56 -4.71 -2.46
N ILE A 100 -11.37 -3.71 -2.13
CA ILE A 100 -12.15 -3.74 -0.89
C ILE A 100 -13.22 -4.82 -1.04
N THR A 101 -13.03 -5.95 -0.39
CA THR A 101 -14.09 -6.95 -0.27
C THR A 101 -14.91 -6.56 0.95
N MET A 102 -16.08 -5.98 0.75
CA MET A 102 -17.03 -5.81 1.84
C MET A 102 -17.46 -7.19 2.33
N ARG A 103 -16.90 -7.67 3.45
CA ARG A 103 -17.55 -8.72 4.22
C ARG A 103 -18.79 -8.09 4.85
N SER A 104 -19.95 -8.31 4.23
CA SER A 104 -21.23 -8.12 4.90
C SER A 104 -21.24 -9.06 6.10
N ASN A 105 -21.04 -8.54 7.31
CA ASN A 105 -21.44 -9.26 8.51
C ASN A 105 -22.97 -9.33 8.48
N GLY A 106 -23.47 -10.40 7.87
CA GLY A 106 -24.88 -10.75 7.89
C GLY A 106 -25.32 -10.92 9.34
N LYS A 107 -26.38 -10.20 9.70
CA LYS A 107 -27.19 -10.50 10.88
C LYS A 107 -27.88 -11.84 10.71
#